data_AF-A0A3A8NR08-F1
#
_entry.id   AF-A0A3A8NR08-F1
#
_cell.length_a   1.000
_cell.length_b   1.000
_cell.length_c   1.000
_cell.angle_alpha   90.00
_cell.angle_beta   90.00
_cell.angle_gamma   90.00
#
_symmetry.space_group_name_H-M   'P 1'
#
loop_
_entity.id
_entity.type
_entity.pdbx_description
1 polymer ?
#
loop_
_entity_poly.entity_id
_entity_poly.type
_entity_poly.pdbx_seq_one_letter_code
_entity_poly.pdbx_strand_id
1 'polypeptide(L)'
;GLLGGMALGLAVVTRYPSALFVLGALGWLVGARRWRVLAFTCVGGVGVALGLGLLDWLTWGTPFHSFLAYVRFNVLSGEAAAAFGASPAEFYAQPLLRAVPLWAWAAVPLSVASLLRWRTLSLPLTCAAIYTAVLLATPHKEERFLYPALVLGLLAAASQLSAALMAIQRPGLRGVLTFSSLWLGFVQTDGYPSQDLRRDQFRAIVQATRGDAKGLLIVNEGLWGSGGFFYIGRNIPWRTCDWPRDAAFQASMRDPSFNRAVTFEGRALPELQAAGFRVVRQVERETILVRD
;
A
#
# COMPACT_ATOMS: atom_id res chain seq x y z
N GLY A 1 9.27 -23.93 9.72
CA GLY A 1 7.84 -24.25 9.58
C GLY A 1 7.03 -23.38 10.49
N LEU A 2 7.01 -23.65 11.79
CA LEU A 2 6.08 -23.01 12.74
C LEU A 2 6.16 -21.48 12.78
N LEU A 3 7.34 -20.91 13.07
CA LEU A 3 7.55 -19.45 13.08
C LEU A 3 7.25 -18.81 11.72
N GLY A 4 7.61 -19.49 10.63
CA GLY A 4 7.28 -19.05 9.27
C GLY A 4 5.78 -19.03 9.02
N GLY A 5 5.07 -20.05 9.49
CA GLY A 5 3.60 -20.12 9.46
C GLY A 5 2.94 -19.00 10.23
N MET A 6 3.43 -18.70 11.44
CA MET A 6 2.95 -17.57 12.25
C MET A 6 3.20 -16.23 11.54
N ALA A 7 4.39 -16.02 10.99
CA ALA A 7 4.71 -14.80 10.25
C ALA A 7 3.83 -14.63 8.99
N LEU A 8 3.61 -15.72 8.23
CA LEU A 8 2.72 -15.71 7.07
C LEU A 8 1.26 -15.47 7.48
N GLY A 9 0.80 -16.09 8.57
CA GLY A 9 -0.54 -15.84 9.13
C GLY A 9 -0.72 -14.37 9.54
N LEU A 10 0.26 -13.78 10.23
CA LEU A 10 0.24 -12.37 10.61
C LEU A 10 0.24 -11.46 9.38
N ALA A 11 0.98 -11.80 8.32
CA ALA A 11 0.95 -11.05 7.06
C ALA A 11 -0.44 -11.06 6.40
N VAL A 12 -1.19 -12.16 6.51
CA VAL A 12 -2.58 -12.24 6.01
C VAL A 12 -3.54 -11.43 6.87
N VAL A 13 -3.45 -11.54 8.19
CA VAL A 13 -4.36 -10.81 9.09
C VAL A 13 -4.13 -9.29 9.04
N THR A 14 -2.89 -8.86 8.88
CA THR A 14 -2.57 -7.43 8.71
C THR A 14 -2.92 -6.91 7.31
N ARG A 15 -2.90 -7.78 6.30
CA ARG A 15 -3.26 -7.45 4.91
C ARG A 15 -3.79 -8.68 4.19
N TYR A 16 -5.11 -8.80 4.07
CA TYR A 16 -5.76 -9.98 3.48
C TYR A 16 -5.27 -10.36 2.06
N PRO A 17 -4.98 -9.43 1.13
CA PRO A 17 -4.36 -9.77 -0.16
C PRO A 17 -3.07 -10.60 -0.06
N SER A 18 -2.35 -10.52 1.07
CA SER A 18 -1.14 -11.33 1.30
C SER A 18 -1.42 -12.83 1.29
N ALA A 19 -2.68 -13.25 1.44
CA ALA A 19 -3.10 -14.64 1.33
C ALA A 19 -2.67 -15.26 -0.01
N LEU A 20 -2.64 -14.49 -1.09
CA LEU A 20 -2.19 -14.97 -2.40
C LEU A 20 -0.70 -15.39 -2.39
N PHE A 21 0.16 -14.65 -1.68
CA PHE A 21 1.56 -15.05 -1.49
C PHE A 21 1.66 -16.31 -0.65
N VAL A 22 0.85 -16.40 0.42
CA VAL A 22 0.83 -17.59 1.27
C VAL A 22 0.41 -18.81 0.48
N LEU A 23 -0.67 -18.73 -0.30
CA LEU A 23 -1.13 -19.81 -1.18
C LEU A 23 -0.05 -20.21 -2.19
N GLY A 24 0.61 -19.24 -2.81
CA GLY A 24 1.76 -19.49 -3.70
C GLY A 24 2.90 -20.21 -2.98
N ALA A 25 3.22 -19.82 -1.75
CA ALA A 25 4.26 -20.44 -0.94
C ALA A 25 3.91 -21.87 -0.50
N LEU A 26 2.65 -22.12 -0.11
CA LEU A 26 2.17 -23.45 0.24
C LEU A 26 2.19 -24.37 -0.98
N GLY A 27 1.71 -23.90 -2.14
CA GLY A 27 1.77 -24.63 -3.40
C GLY A 27 3.21 -24.96 -3.81
N TRP A 28 4.13 -24.02 -3.62
CA TRP A 28 5.56 -24.27 -3.83
C TRP A 28 6.13 -25.35 -2.91
N LEU A 29 5.76 -25.34 -1.61
CA LEU A 29 6.19 -26.38 -0.66
C LEU A 29 5.64 -27.76 -1.00
N VAL A 30 4.40 -27.83 -1.51
CA VAL A 30 3.80 -29.07 -2.03
C VAL A 30 4.60 -29.57 -3.24
N GLY A 31 4.86 -28.72 -4.23
CA GLY A 31 5.66 -29.07 -5.41
C GLY A 31 7.08 -29.50 -5.07
N ALA A 32 7.69 -28.86 -4.06
CA ALA A 32 9.01 -29.22 -3.52
C ALA A 32 8.99 -30.44 -2.58
N ARG A 33 7.81 -31.07 -2.37
CA ARG A 33 7.59 -32.23 -1.47
C ARG A 33 8.09 -32.00 -0.03
N ARG A 34 8.03 -30.76 0.46
CA ARG A 34 8.50 -30.37 1.81
C ARG A 34 7.41 -30.52 2.87
N TRP A 35 6.84 -31.72 2.98
CA TRP A 35 5.65 -32.01 3.80
C TRP A 35 5.76 -31.60 5.27
N ARG A 36 6.90 -31.90 5.91
CA ARG A 36 7.11 -31.51 7.32
C ARG A 36 7.09 -29.99 7.49
N VAL A 37 7.77 -29.26 6.60
CA VAL A 37 7.79 -27.79 6.64
C VAL A 37 6.39 -27.25 6.39
N LEU A 38 5.69 -27.77 5.38
CA LEU A 38 4.32 -27.41 5.05
C LEU A 38 3.38 -27.59 6.26
N ALA A 39 3.40 -28.76 6.91
CA ALA A 39 2.56 -29.04 8.06
C ALA A 39 2.79 -28.04 9.19
N PHE A 40 4.04 -27.80 9.57
CA PHE A 40 4.35 -26.81 10.62
C PHE A 40 4.00 -25.38 10.21
N THR A 41 4.13 -25.03 8.92
CA THR A 41 3.69 -23.72 8.40
C THR A 41 2.17 -23.58 8.52
N CYS A 42 1.39 -24.60 8.16
CA CYS A 42 -0.07 -24.58 8.30
C CYS A 42 -0.48 -24.46 9.77
N VAL A 43 0.15 -25.22 10.68
CA VAL A 43 -0.14 -25.13 12.12
C VAL A 43 0.11 -23.71 12.65
N GLY A 44 1.23 -23.09 12.29
CA GLY A 44 1.53 -21.71 12.69
C GLY A 44 0.52 -20.70 12.15
N GLY A 45 0.11 -20.84 10.87
CA GLY A 45 -0.88 -19.97 10.24
C GLY A 45 -2.28 -20.12 10.84
N VAL A 46 -2.71 -21.37 11.11
CA VAL A 46 -3.98 -21.66 11.79
C VAL A 46 -4.01 -21.05 13.18
N GLY A 47 -2.91 -21.13 13.94
CA GLY A 47 -2.83 -20.49 15.26
C GLY A 47 -3.10 -18.98 15.21
N VAL A 48 -2.55 -18.28 14.22
CA VAL A 48 -2.81 -16.84 14.02
C VAL A 48 -4.25 -16.59 13.56
N ALA A 49 -4.78 -17.40 12.65
CA ALA A 49 -6.17 -17.28 12.20
C ALA A 49 -7.16 -17.46 13.35
N LEU A 50 -6.95 -18.45 14.22
CA LEU A 50 -7.76 -18.65 15.43
C LEU A 50 -7.65 -17.45 16.38
N GLY A 51 -6.46 -16.86 16.51
CA GLY A 51 -6.26 -15.62 17.26
C GLY A 51 -7.08 -14.44 16.73
N LEU A 52 -7.13 -14.26 15.40
CA LEU A 52 -8.03 -13.28 14.77
C LEU A 52 -9.50 -13.61 15.06
N GLY A 53 -9.90 -14.88 14.90
CA GLY A 53 -11.27 -15.31 15.15
C GLY A 53 -11.73 -14.99 16.57
N LEU A 54 -10.87 -15.22 17.57
CA LEU A 54 -11.14 -14.87 18.96
C LEU A 54 -11.21 -13.35 19.16
N LEU A 55 -10.27 -12.59 18.60
CA LEU A 55 -10.26 -11.13 18.69
C LEU A 55 -11.53 -10.53 18.09
N ASP A 56 -11.93 -11.01 16.91
CA ASP A 56 -13.16 -10.59 16.23
C ASP A 56 -14.40 -10.97 17.04
N TRP A 57 -14.41 -12.16 17.66
CA TRP A 57 -15.53 -12.56 18.52
C TRP A 57 -15.67 -11.64 19.73
N LEU A 58 -14.55 -11.28 20.38
CA LEU A 58 -14.53 -10.37 21.53
C LEU A 58 -14.89 -8.92 21.15
N THR A 59 -14.55 -8.49 19.94
CA THR A 59 -14.72 -7.08 19.51
C THR A 59 -16.07 -6.86 18.82
N TRP A 60 -16.50 -7.80 17.98
CA TRP A 60 -17.65 -7.68 17.08
C TRP A 60 -18.78 -8.67 17.40
N GLY A 61 -18.61 -9.53 18.40
CA GLY A 61 -19.60 -10.56 18.77
C GLY A 61 -19.70 -11.73 17.79
N THR A 62 -18.91 -11.73 16.71
CA THR A 62 -18.91 -12.80 15.70
C THR A 62 -17.48 -13.18 15.32
N PRO A 63 -17.10 -14.46 15.30
CA PRO A 63 -15.75 -14.86 14.95
C PRO A 63 -15.47 -14.60 13.45
N PHE A 64 -14.24 -14.19 13.13
CA PHE A 64 -13.79 -13.88 11.77
C PHE A 64 -14.57 -12.76 11.05
N HIS A 65 -15.26 -11.90 11.81
CA HIS A 65 -16.02 -10.77 11.30
C HIS A 65 -15.23 -9.92 10.29
N SER A 66 -14.00 -9.55 10.65
CA SER A 66 -13.15 -8.66 9.86
C SER A 66 -12.80 -9.27 8.50
N PHE A 67 -12.52 -10.57 8.48
CA PHE A 67 -12.20 -11.29 7.23
C PHE A 67 -13.43 -11.43 6.34
N LEU A 68 -14.58 -11.80 6.91
CA LEU A 68 -15.82 -11.96 6.16
C LEU A 68 -16.29 -10.64 5.55
N ALA A 69 -16.22 -9.55 6.31
CA ALA A 69 -16.52 -8.20 5.83
C ALA A 69 -15.61 -7.82 4.65
N TYR A 70 -14.30 -8.08 4.76
CA TYR A 70 -13.36 -7.84 3.68
C TYR A 70 -13.71 -8.63 2.42
N VAL A 71 -13.94 -9.95 2.53
CA VAL A 71 -14.24 -10.83 1.38
C VAL A 71 -15.55 -10.40 0.72
N ARG A 72 -16.58 -10.09 1.51
CA ARG A 72 -17.86 -9.63 0.98
C ARG A 72 -17.69 -8.38 0.12
N PHE A 73 -17.02 -7.36 0.66
CA PHE A 73 -16.87 -6.06 0.00
C PHE A 73 -15.90 -6.10 -1.20
N ASN A 74 -14.76 -6.80 -1.07
CA ASN A 74 -13.69 -6.74 -2.07
C ASN A 74 -13.78 -7.84 -3.14
N VAL A 75 -14.43 -8.96 -2.85
CA VAL A 75 -14.41 -10.14 -3.73
C VAL A 75 -15.80 -10.49 -4.25
N LEU A 76 -16.82 -10.46 -3.39
CA LEU A 76 -18.14 -11.04 -3.72
C LEU A 76 -19.18 -10.01 -4.19
N SER A 77 -19.19 -8.78 -3.66
CA SER A 77 -20.29 -7.84 -3.88
C SER A 77 -20.15 -6.95 -5.11
N GLY A 78 -18.94 -6.85 -5.70
CA GLY A 78 -18.64 -5.87 -6.75
C GLY A 78 -18.61 -4.41 -6.27
N GLU A 79 -18.92 -4.16 -4.99
CA GLU A 79 -18.98 -2.82 -4.40
C GLU A 79 -17.65 -2.10 -4.49
N ALA A 80 -16.52 -2.80 -4.32
CA ALA A 80 -15.20 -2.20 -4.49
C ALA A 80 -14.98 -1.62 -5.90
N ALA A 81 -15.39 -2.33 -6.95
CA ALA A 81 -15.26 -1.83 -8.32
C ALA A 81 -16.25 -0.67 -8.60
N ALA A 82 -17.46 -0.73 -8.03
CA ALA A 82 -18.45 0.34 -8.17
C ALA A 82 -18.02 1.62 -7.42
N ALA A 83 -17.42 1.48 -6.24
CA ALA A 83 -17.02 2.60 -5.39
C ALA A 83 -15.70 3.25 -5.85
N PHE A 84 -14.74 2.46 -6.33
CA PHE A 84 -13.39 2.94 -6.63
C PHE A 84 -13.01 2.87 -8.11
N GLY A 85 -13.94 2.47 -8.97
CA GLY A 85 -13.72 2.33 -10.41
C GLY A 85 -12.90 1.10 -10.80
N ALA A 86 -12.82 0.89 -12.12
CA ALA A 86 -12.08 -0.20 -12.72
C ALA A 86 -11.05 0.34 -13.72
N SER A 87 -9.91 -0.33 -13.83
CA SER A 87 -8.86 -0.02 -14.79
C SER A 87 -8.34 -1.28 -15.46
N PRO A 88 -7.93 -1.20 -16.73
CA PRO A 88 -7.47 -2.36 -17.48
C PRO A 88 -6.05 -2.79 -17.05
N ALA A 89 -5.58 -3.96 -17.51
CA ALA A 89 -4.33 -4.58 -17.06
C ALA A 89 -3.09 -3.70 -17.29
N GLU A 90 -3.09 -2.95 -18.40
CA GLU A 90 -2.04 -2.02 -18.82
C GLU A 90 -1.81 -0.86 -17.84
N PHE A 91 -2.74 -0.60 -16.91
CA PHE A 91 -2.55 0.36 -15.82
C PHE A 91 -1.21 0.15 -15.10
N TYR A 92 -0.78 -1.10 -14.92
CA TYR A 92 0.46 -1.42 -14.21
C TYR A 92 1.73 -1.34 -15.05
N ALA A 93 1.65 -1.17 -16.37
CA ALA A 93 2.84 -1.08 -17.22
C ALA A 93 3.73 0.11 -16.82
N GLN A 94 3.11 1.28 -16.64
CA GLN A 94 3.78 2.52 -16.31
C GLN A 94 4.38 2.49 -14.89
N PRO A 95 3.63 2.10 -13.83
CA PRO A 95 4.18 1.89 -12.49
C PRO A 95 5.32 0.88 -12.43
N LEU A 96 5.25 -0.24 -13.16
CA LEU A 96 6.32 -1.24 -13.19
C LEU A 96 7.61 -0.67 -13.81
N LEU A 97 7.51 0.03 -14.93
CA LEU A 97 8.67 0.65 -15.59
C LEU A 97 9.34 1.71 -14.71
N ARG A 98 8.55 2.45 -13.92
CA ARG A 98 9.06 3.46 -12.98
C ARG A 98 9.58 2.89 -11.66
N ALA A 99 9.03 1.77 -11.19
CA ALA A 99 9.35 1.24 -9.85
C ALA A 99 10.45 0.18 -9.85
N VAL A 100 10.67 -0.51 -10.98
CA VAL A 100 11.67 -1.57 -11.09
C VAL A 100 13.02 -0.96 -11.42
N PRO A 101 14.05 -1.10 -10.56
CA PRO A 101 15.38 -0.57 -10.82
C PRO A 101 15.99 -1.15 -12.09
N LEU A 102 16.83 -0.36 -12.76
CA LEU A 102 17.44 -0.75 -14.04
C LEU A 102 18.22 -2.06 -13.97
N TRP A 103 18.90 -2.34 -12.84
CA TRP A 103 19.62 -3.60 -12.64
C TRP A 103 18.69 -4.82 -12.63
N ALA A 104 17.44 -4.67 -12.15
CA ALA A 104 16.52 -5.78 -12.01
C ALA A 104 16.01 -6.27 -13.38
N TRP A 105 15.94 -5.38 -14.37
CA TRP A 105 15.62 -5.74 -15.76
C TRP A 105 16.68 -6.68 -16.36
N ALA A 106 17.95 -6.55 -15.98
CA ALA A 106 19.00 -7.49 -16.41
C ALA A 106 18.79 -8.92 -15.87
N ALA A 107 18.05 -9.09 -14.78
CA ALA A 107 17.73 -10.40 -14.22
C ALA A 107 16.59 -11.13 -14.97
N VAL A 108 15.81 -10.43 -15.79
CA VAL A 108 14.72 -11.02 -16.58
C VAL A 108 15.23 -12.11 -17.54
N PRO A 109 16.19 -11.86 -18.45
CA PRO A 109 16.69 -12.90 -19.35
C PRO A 109 17.37 -14.06 -18.59
N LEU A 110 18.06 -13.77 -17.48
CA LEU A 110 18.66 -14.79 -16.61
C LEU A 110 17.59 -15.72 -16.01
N SER A 111 16.47 -15.14 -15.60
CA SER A 111 15.33 -15.88 -15.03
C SER A 111 14.64 -16.75 -16.08
N VAL A 112 14.41 -16.22 -17.30
CA VAL A 112 13.83 -16.98 -18.42
C VAL A 112 14.66 -18.21 -18.78
N ALA A 113 15.99 -18.08 -18.82
CA ALA A 113 16.88 -19.21 -19.08
C ALA A 113 16.80 -20.29 -17.98
N SER A 114 16.53 -19.90 -16.72
CA SER A 114 16.30 -20.86 -15.63
C SER A 114 14.93 -21.55 -15.74
N LEU A 115 13.89 -20.80 -16.12
CA LEU A 115 12.53 -21.30 -16.34
C LEU A 115 12.48 -22.37 -17.42
N LEU A 116 13.13 -22.12 -18.56
CA LEU A 116 13.19 -23.05 -19.70
C LEU A 116 13.89 -24.38 -19.34
N ARG A 117 14.74 -24.37 -18.31
CA ARG A 117 15.42 -25.57 -17.81
C ARG A 117 14.62 -26.31 -16.73
N TRP A 118 13.40 -25.86 -16.42
CA TRP A 118 12.53 -26.37 -15.35
C TRP A 118 13.26 -26.50 -14.00
N ARG A 119 14.34 -25.74 -13.82
CA ARG A 119 15.10 -25.72 -12.57
C ARG A 119 14.32 -24.84 -11.61
N THR A 120 13.76 -25.50 -10.60
CA THR A 120 13.02 -24.98 -9.44
C THR A 120 12.81 -23.46 -9.48
N LEU A 121 11.60 -23.05 -9.83
CA LEU A 121 11.13 -21.68 -9.63
C LEU A 121 11.48 -21.22 -8.21
N SER A 122 12.10 -20.05 -8.07
CA SER A 122 12.39 -19.51 -6.75
C SER A 122 11.07 -19.17 -6.05
N LEU A 123 10.98 -19.49 -4.75
CA LEU A 123 9.80 -19.19 -3.96
C LEU A 123 9.36 -17.71 -4.07
N PRO A 124 10.26 -16.70 -3.94
CA PRO A 124 9.87 -15.29 -4.09
C PRO A 124 9.31 -14.97 -5.48
N LEU A 125 9.88 -15.55 -6.54
CA LEU A 125 9.39 -15.35 -7.91
C LEU A 125 8.00 -15.98 -8.10
N THR A 126 7.78 -17.18 -7.60
CA THR A 126 6.46 -17.84 -7.63
C THR A 126 5.41 -16.99 -6.93
N CYS A 127 5.72 -16.50 -5.73
CA CYS A 127 4.83 -15.63 -4.96
C CYS A 127 4.54 -14.31 -5.69
N ALA A 128 5.57 -13.63 -6.20
CA ALA A 128 5.42 -12.39 -6.96
C ALA A 128 4.58 -12.58 -8.22
N ALA A 129 4.81 -13.66 -8.97
CA ALA A 129 4.10 -13.96 -10.21
C ALA A 129 2.61 -14.25 -9.97
N ILE A 130 2.28 -15.09 -8.99
CA ILE A 130 0.89 -15.41 -8.64
C ILE A 130 0.13 -14.15 -8.22
N TYR A 131 0.70 -13.36 -7.31
CA TYR A 131 0.05 -12.15 -6.84
C TYR A 131 -0.13 -11.14 -7.98
N THR A 132 0.90 -10.92 -8.81
CA THR A 132 0.82 -10.00 -9.95
C THR A 132 -0.24 -10.45 -10.93
N ALA A 133 -0.35 -11.75 -11.23
CA ALA A 133 -1.38 -12.28 -12.11
C ALA A 133 -2.79 -12.00 -11.59
N VAL A 134 -3.02 -12.20 -10.28
CA VAL A 134 -4.32 -11.86 -9.65
C VAL A 134 -4.58 -10.36 -9.67
N LEU A 135 -3.54 -9.55 -9.47
CA LEU A 135 -3.66 -8.10 -9.50
C LEU A 135 -4.01 -7.55 -10.89
N LEU A 136 -3.44 -8.15 -11.95
CA LEU A 136 -3.80 -7.83 -13.34
C LEU A 136 -5.27 -8.16 -13.62
N ALA A 137 -5.77 -9.27 -13.07
CA ALA A 137 -7.17 -9.71 -13.21
C ALA A 137 -8.16 -8.93 -12.33
N THR A 138 -7.70 -8.27 -11.27
CA THR A 138 -8.56 -7.52 -10.35
C THR A 138 -9.01 -6.21 -11.01
N PRO A 139 -10.32 -5.91 -11.13
CA PRO A 139 -10.79 -4.72 -11.84
C PRO A 139 -10.29 -3.41 -11.24
N HIS A 140 -10.37 -3.27 -9.92
CA HIS A 140 -9.88 -2.09 -9.21
C HIS A 140 -8.35 -2.15 -9.07
N LYS A 141 -7.68 -1.07 -9.44
CA LYS A 141 -6.22 -1.01 -9.48
C LYS A 141 -5.70 0.27 -8.84
N GLU A 142 -4.63 0.13 -8.09
CA GLU A 142 -3.90 1.24 -7.47
C GLU A 142 -2.41 0.90 -7.47
N GLU A 143 -1.56 1.91 -7.66
CA GLU A 143 -0.11 1.69 -7.69
C GLU A 143 0.35 0.93 -6.45
N ARG A 144 -0.07 1.36 -5.25
CA ARG A 144 0.34 0.75 -3.96
C ARG A 144 0.06 -0.75 -3.82
N PHE A 145 -0.84 -1.32 -4.63
CA PHE A 145 -1.11 -2.76 -4.59
C PHE A 145 0.04 -3.61 -5.15
N LEU A 146 0.86 -3.05 -6.06
CA LEU A 146 2.03 -3.73 -6.62
C LEU A 146 3.17 -3.89 -5.61
N TYR A 147 3.25 -3.03 -4.60
CA TYR A 147 4.39 -2.95 -3.67
C TYR A 147 4.87 -4.31 -3.14
N PRO A 148 3.99 -5.19 -2.60
CA PRO A 148 4.45 -6.47 -2.07
C PRO A 148 5.02 -7.42 -3.15
N ALA A 149 4.45 -7.41 -4.36
CA ALA A 149 4.96 -8.22 -5.46
C ALA A 149 6.28 -7.67 -6.00
N LEU A 150 6.45 -6.34 -6.04
CA LEU A 150 7.71 -5.70 -6.38
C LEU A 150 8.83 -6.14 -5.43
N VAL A 151 8.60 -6.10 -4.12
CA VAL A 151 9.60 -6.53 -3.11
C VAL A 151 10.05 -7.97 -3.35
N LEU A 152 9.12 -8.91 -3.54
CA LEU A 152 9.45 -10.32 -3.76
C LEU A 152 10.09 -10.57 -5.14
N GLY A 153 9.64 -9.84 -6.17
CA GLY A 153 10.20 -9.90 -7.52
C GLY A 153 11.64 -9.39 -7.56
N LEU A 154 11.92 -8.28 -6.88
CA LEU A 154 13.28 -7.73 -6.75
C LEU A 154 14.19 -8.64 -5.94
N LEU A 155 13.68 -9.28 -4.88
CA LEU A 155 14.44 -10.29 -4.14
C LEU A 155 14.84 -11.48 -5.04
N ALA A 156 13.91 -11.97 -5.87
CA ALA A 156 14.21 -13.01 -6.85
C ALA A 156 15.24 -12.54 -7.89
N ALA A 157 15.06 -11.34 -8.45
CA ALA A 157 15.96 -10.75 -9.43
C ALA A 157 17.39 -10.59 -8.89
N ALA A 158 17.53 -10.09 -7.65
CA ALA A 158 18.82 -9.89 -6.99
C ALA A 158 19.59 -11.20 -6.82
N SER A 159 18.89 -12.28 -6.44
CA SER A 159 19.53 -13.61 -6.29
C SER A 159 20.09 -14.13 -7.62
N GLN A 160 19.38 -13.94 -8.73
CA GLN A 160 19.81 -14.38 -10.06
C GLN A 160 20.97 -13.55 -10.59
N LEU A 161 20.88 -12.22 -10.44
CA LEU A 161 21.95 -11.32 -10.84
C LEU A 161 23.23 -11.58 -10.03
N SER A 162 23.11 -11.78 -8.71
CA SER A 162 24.23 -12.12 -7.83
C SER A 162 24.91 -13.41 -8.27
N ALA A 163 24.14 -14.48 -8.54
CA ALA A 163 24.70 -15.75 -9.03
C ALA A 163 25.43 -15.58 -10.37
N ALA A 164 24.87 -14.80 -11.30
CA ALA A 164 25.51 -14.51 -12.59
C ALA A 164 26.82 -13.72 -12.44
N LEU A 165 26.85 -12.70 -11.57
CA LEU A 165 28.05 -11.92 -11.27
C LEU A 165 29.14 -12.78 -10.61
N MET A 166 28.75 -13.67 -9.69
CA MET A 166 29.68 -14.58 -9.03
C MET A 166 30.31 -15.61 -9.99
N ALA A 167 29.62 -15.96 -11.08
CA ALA A 167 30.16 -16.87 -12.09
C ALA A 167 31.27 -16.25 -12.97
N ILE A 168 31.43 -14.92 -12.94
CA ILE A 168 32.44 -14.21 -13.74
C ILE A 168 33.83 -14.45 -13.16
N GLN A 169 34.69 -15.13 -13.94
CA GLN A 169 36.05 -15.48 -13.55
C GLN A 169 37.04 -14.30 -13.58
N ARG A 170 36.70 -13.22 -14.28
CA ARG A 170 37.55 -12.02 -14.42
C ARG A 170 37.27 -11.03 -13.28
N PRO A 171 38.18 -10.86 -12.30
CA PRO A 171 37.89 -10.09 -11.09
C PRO A 171 37.62 -8.60 -11.38
N GLY A 172 38.34 -7.99 -12.32
CA GLY A 172 38.11 -6.59 -12.71
C GLY A 172 36.72 -6.37 -13.31
N LEU A 173 36.32 -7.20 -14.27
CA LEU A 173 34.99 -7.14 -14.89
C LEU A 173 33.88 -7.39 -13.85
N ARG A 174 34.06 -8.37 -12.97
CA ARG A 174 33.12 -8.65 -11.87
C ARG A 174 32.96 -7.45 -10.95
N GLY A 175 34.07 -6.80 -10.58
CA GLY A 175 34.06 -5.60 -9.75
C GLY A 175 33.28 -4.46 -10.39
N VAL A 176 33.57 -4.17 -11.67
CA VAL A 176 32.85 -3.14 -12.45
C VAL A 176 31.35 -3.43 -12.50
N LEU A 177 30.95 -4.64 -12.90
CA LEU A 177 29.53 -4.97 -13.03
C LEU A 177 28.78 -4.98 -11.69
N THR A 178 29.46 -5.39 -10.61
CA THR A 178 28.88 -5.34 -9.25
C THR A 178 28.66 -3.89 -8.84
N PHE A 179 29.66 -3.03 -9.02
CA PHE A 179 29.55 -1.61 -8.71
C PHE A 179 28.46 -0.92 -9.56
N SER A 180 28.43 -1.18 -10.87
CA SER A 180 27.38 -0.65 -11.76
C SER A 180 25.99 -1.13 -11.35
N SER A 181 25.82 -2.38 -10.94
CA SER A 181 24.51 -2.89 -10.50
C SER A 181 24.03 -2.19 -9.23
N LEU A 182 24.93 -1.97 -8.26
CA LEU A 182 24.63 -1.21 -7.05
C LEU A 182 24.28 0.25 -7.39
N TRP A 183 25.10 0.89 -8.22
CA TRP A 183 24.87 2.28 -8.66
C TRP A 183 23.50 2.45 -9.34
N LEU A 184 23.15 1.55 -10.27
CA LEU A 184 21.86 1.54 -10.95
C LEU A 184 20.66 1.35 -10.00
N GLY A 185 20.89 0.84 -8.78
CA GLY A 185 19.88 0.78 -7.73
C GLY A 185 19.52 2.15 -7.15
N PHE A 186 20.40 3.13 -7.28
CA PHE A 186 20.21 4.51 -6.81
C PHE A 186 19.81 5.50 -7.91
N VAL A 187 19.80 5.08 -9.19
CA VAL A 187 19.50 5.94 -10.34
C VAL A 187 18.00 6.24 -10.50
N GLN A 188 17.12 5.54 -9.79
CA GLN A 188 15.68 5.83 -9.78
C GLN A 188 15.38 6.99 -8.81
N THR A 189 15.14 8.18 -9.37
CA THR A 189 14.91 9.42 -8.60
C THR A 189 13.46 9.63 -8.21
N ASP A 190 12.52 9.02 -8.94
CA ASP A 190 11.11 9.12 -8.65
C ASP A 190 10.77 8.06 -7.62
N GLY A 191 10.46 8.50 -6.39
CA GLY A 191 10.00 7.62 -5.33
C GLY A 191 8.77 6.81 -5.77
N TYR A 192 8.56 5.67 -5.11
CA TYR A 192 7.39 4.83 -5.36
C TYR A 192 6.44 4.88 -4.15
N PRO A 193 5.12 5.08 -4.33
CA PRO A 193 4.39 5.29 -5.59
C PRO A 193 4.74 6.61 -6.29
N SER A 194 4.53 6.68 -7.61
CA SER A 194 5.02 7.78 -8.45
C SER A 194 4.20 9.07 -8.32
N GLN A 195 2.99 8.97 -7.78
CA GLN A 195 2.13 10.11 -7.50
C GLN A 195 2.07 10.35 -5.98
N ASP A 196 2.74 11.40 -5.52
CA ASP A 196 2.60 11.91 -4.16
C ASP A 196 1.25 12.63 -4.03
N LEU A 197 0.21 11.87 -3.71
CA LEU A 197 -1.15 12.41 -3.70
C LEU A 197 -1.45 13.25 -2.45
N ARG A 198 -0.64 13.19 -1.38
CA ARG A 198 -1.10 13.70 -0.06
C ARG A 198 -0.04 14.32 0.84
N ARG A 199 1.24 14.40 0.45
CA ARG A 199 2.26 15.07 1.28
C ARG A 199 1.88 16.51 1.64
N ASP A 200 1.34 17.24 0.67
CA ASP A 200 0.92 18.64 0.84
C ASP A 200 -0.21 18.72 1.86
N GLN A 201 -1.16 17.80 1.75
CA GLN A 201 -2.28 17.67 2.65
C GLN A 201 -1.85 17.42 4.09
N PHE A 202 -0.99 16.43 4.33
CA PHE A 202 -0.49 16.15 5.68
C PHE A 202 0.29 17.34 6.24
N ARG A 203 1.11 18.01 5.42
CA ARG A 203 1.81 19.23 5.83
C ARG A 203 0.84 20.35 6.18
N ALA A 204 -0.20 20.56 5.38
CA ALA A 204 -1.20 21.58 5.61
C ALA A 204 -2.01 21.30 6.88
N ILE A 205 -2.44 20.05 7.10
CA ILE A 205 -3.14 19.62 8.31
C ILE A 205 -2.27 19.86 9.55
N VAL A 206 -1.03 19.37 9.55
CA VAL A 206 -0.08 19.54 10.68
C VAL A 206 0.19 21.02 10.96
N GLN A 207 0.23 21.87 9.92
CA GLN A 207 0.40 23.31 10.10
C GLN A 207 -0.87 23.99 10.62
N ALA A 208 -2.05 23.62 10.10
CA ALA A 208 -3.33 24.20 10.47
C ALA A 208 -3.66 23.95 11.96
N THR A 209 -3.22 22.81 12.51
CA THR A 209 -3.51 22.42 13.91
C THR A 209 -2.54 23.01 14.93
N ARG A 210 -1.50 23.72 14.50
CA ARG A 210 -0.58 24.45 15.41
C ARG A 210 -1.24 25.70 15.98
N GLY A 211 -0.82 26.09 17.19
CA GLY A 211 -1.29 27.31 17.86
C GLY A 211 -2.64 27.14 18.56
N ASP A 212 -3.58 28.05 18.29
CA ASP A 212 -4.90 28.16 18.92
C ASP A 212 -6.00 27.39 18.17
N ALA A 213 -5.65 26.36 17.39
CA ALA A 213 -6.63 25.50 16.74
C ALA A 213 -7.55 24.83 17.78
N LYS A 214 -8.86 25.07 17.65
CA LYS A 214 -9.94 24.52 18.48
C LYS A 214 -10.68 23.37 17.77
N GLY A 215 -10.62 23.34 16.44
CA GLY A 215 -11.24 22.30 15.62
C GLY A 215 -10.86 22.43 14.15
N LEU A 216 -10.84 21.31 13.44
CA LEU A 216 -10.32 21.20 12.07
C LEU A 216 -11.34 20.60 11.11
N LEU A 217 -11.61 21.29 10.00
CA LEU A 217 -12.32 20.73 8.85
C LEU A 217 -11.34 20.43 7.71
N ILE A 218 -11.36 19.21 7.19
CA ILE A 218 -10.58 18.81 6.01
C ILE A 218 -11.57 18.59 4.86
N VAL A 219 -11.42 19.33 3.76
CA VAL A 219 -12.37 19.37 2.66
C VAL A 219 -11.72 18.79 1.38
N ASN A 220 -12.53 18.08 0.58
CA ASN A 220 -12.23 17.56 -0.75
C ASN A 220 -11.43 16.25 -0.84
N GLU A 221 -11.08 15.65 0.29
CA GLU A 221 -10.18 14.49 0.34
C GLU A 221 -10.67 13.36 1.26
N GLY A 222 -11.83 13.56 1.88
CA GLY A 222 -12.50 12.59 2.74
C GLY A 222 -11.63 12.11 3.91
N LEU A 223 -12.01 10.96 4.46
CA LEU A 223 -11.30 10.33 5.57
C LEU A 223 -9.88 9.91 5.17
N TRP A 224 -9.68 9.52 3.90
CA TRP A 224 -8.42 9.02 3.37
C TRP A 224 -7.32 10.08 3.33
N GLY A 225 -7.68 11.36 3.29
CA GLY A 225 -6.75 12.49 3.37
C GLY A 225 -6.47 12.97 4.79
N SER A 226 -7.17 12.44 5.77
CA SER A 226 -6.96 12.80 7.16
C SER A 226 -5.83 11.99 7.76
N GLY A 227 -4.88 12.66 8.43
CA GLY A 227 -3.90 11.96 9.26
C GLY A 227 -4.43 11.54 10.63
N GLY A 228 -5.74 11.72 10.87
CA GLY A 228 -6.39 11.44 12.14
C GLY A 228 -5.69 12.10 13.34
N PHE A 229 -5.99 11.60 14.54
CA PHE A 229 -5.41 12.14 15.77
C PHE A 229 -3.89 12.06 15.83
N PHE A 230 -3.28 11.07 15.17
CA PHE A 230 -1.82 10.90 15.15
C PHE A 230 -1.11 12.09 14.51
N TYR A 231 -1.53 12.53 13.32
CA TYR A 231 -0.91 13.68 12.65
C TYR A 231 -1.47 15.02 13.11
N ILE A 232 -2.72 15.08 13.56
CA ILE A 232 -3.29 16.31 14.17
C ILE A 232 -2.51 16.69 15.42
N GLY A 233 -2.05 15.71 16.19
CA GLY A 233 -1.20 15.91 17.37
C GLY A 233 -1.89 16.58 18.55
N ARG A 234 -3.22 16.75 18.49
CA ARG A 234 -4.06 17.39 19.51
C ARG A 234 -5.40 16.70 19.63
N ASN A 235 -5.98 16.74 20.82
CA ASN A 235 -7.33 16.28 21.08
C ASN A 235 -8.34 17.39 20.78
N ILE A 236 -8.52 17.71 19.50
CA ILE A 236 -9.51 18.67 19.01
C ILE A 236 -10.54 17.96 18.12
N PRO A 237 -11.81 18.41 18.09
CA PRO A 237 -12.78 17.91 17.14
C PRO A 237 -12.27 18.14 15.70
N TRP A 238 -12.39 17.10 14.87
CA TRP A 238 -12.09 17.21 13.45
C TRP A 238 -13.10 16.44 12.62
N ARG A 239 -13.32 16.91 11.40
CA ARG A 239 -14.26 16.33 10.44
C ARG A 239 -13.64 16.35 9.05
N THR A 240 -14.10 15.42 8.22
CA THR A 240 -13.76 15.35 6.79
C THR A 240 -15.02 15.37 5.95
N CYS A 241 -14.93 15.97 4.77
CA CYS A 241 -15.98 15.92 3.75
C CYS A 241 -15.36 16.02 2.36
N ASP A 242 -16.07 15.52 1.36
CA ASP A 242 -15.62 15.63 -0.04
C ASP A 242 -16.20 16.88 -0.70
N TRP A 243 -17.42 17.28 -0.29
CA TRP A 243 -18.16 18.36 -0.91
C TRP A 243 -18.74 19.35 0.11
N PRO A 244 -18.90 20.64 -0.26
CA PRO A 244 -19.54 21.63 0.60
C PRO A 244 -20.98 21.28 1.02
N ARG A 245 -21.69 20.48 0.22
CA ARG A 245 -23.05 20.01 0.52
C ARG A 245 -23.12 18.92 1.59
N ASP A 246 -22.00 18.31 1.96
CA ASP A 246 -21.98 17.19 2.90
C ASP A 246 -22.38 17.64 4.30
N ALA A 247 -23.07 16.76 5.04
CA ALA A 247 -23.55 17.06 6.39
C ALA A 247 -22.40 17.48 7.32
N ALA A 248 -21.22 16.86 7.17
CA ALA A 248 -20.03 17.21 7.96
C ALA A 248 -19.52 18.63 7.68
N PHE A 249 -19.55 19.08 6.42
CA PHE A 249 -19.22 20.47 6.06
C PHE A 249 -20.22 21.43 6.70
N GLN A 250 -21.50 21.20 6.45
CA GLN A 250 -22.61 22.06 6.92
C GLN A 250 -22.69 22.14 8.45
N ALA A 251 -22.37 21.05 9.15
CA ALA A 251 -22.29 21.04 10.61
C ALA A 251 -21.08 21.83 11.11
N SER A 252 -19.95 21.81 10.40
CA SER A 252 -18.72 22.51 10.80
C SER A 252 -18.82 24.01 10.57
N MET A 253 -19.54 24.45 9.53
CA MET A 253 -19.78 25.88 9.30
C MET A 253 -20.61 26.52 10.42
N ARG A 254 -21.53 25.76 11.02
CA ARG A 254 -22.38 26.20 12.14
C ARG A 254 -21.73 26.07 13.52
N ASP A 255 -20.63 25.35 13.62
CA ASP A 255 -19.98 25.04 14.88
C ASP A 255 -18.77 25.96 15.12
N PRO A 256 -18.83 26.89 16.10
CA PRO A 256 -17.74 27.82 16.37
C PRO A 256 -16.47 27.14 16.88
N SER A 257 -16.52 25.87 17.31
CA SER A 257 -15.30 25.14 17.66
C SER A 257 -14.42 24.86 16.45
N PHE A 258 -14.97 24.82 15.23
CA PHE A 258 -14.23 24.63 14.00
C PHE A 258 -13.68 25.98 13.52
N ASN A 259 -12.44 26.27 13.90
CA ASN A 259 -11.75 27.52 13.60
C ASN A 259 -10.59 27.33 12.60
N ARG A 260 -10.41 26.11 12.07
CA ARG A 260 -9.44 25.75 11.03
C ARG A 260 -10.11 24.98 9.91
N ALA A 261 -9.70 25.27 8.67
CA ALA A 261 -10.06 24.49 7.51
C ALA A 261 -8.84 24.27 6.60
N VAL A 262 -8.79 23.10 5.95
CA VAL A 262 -7.83 22.78 4.89
C VAL A 262 -8.62 22.31 3.67
N THR A 263 -8.35 22.88 2.49
CA THR A 263 -9.01 22.53 1.22
C THR A 263 -7.99 22.36 0.10
N PHE A 264 -8.21 21.32 -0.69
CA PHE A 264 -7.39 20.96 -1.83
C PHE A 264 -7.69 21.84 -3.05
N GLU A 265 -6.65 22.41 -3.66
CA GLU A 265 -6.69 23.25 -4.86
C GLU A 265 -7.70 24.41 -4.81
N GLY A 266 -8.06 24.86 -3.60
CA GLY A 266 -9.05 25.92 -3.39
C GLY A 266 -10.47 25.54 -3.84
N ARG A 267 -10.79 24.25 -4.01
CA ARG A 267 -12.07 23.79 -4.56
C ARG A 267 -13.29 24.17 -3.72
N ALA A 268 -13.13 24.34 -2.42
CA ALA A 268 -14.18 24.79 -1.49
C ALA A 268 -13.90 26.20 -0.93
N LEU A 269 -13.00 26.96 -1.55
CA LEU A 269 -12.58 28.27 -1.07
C LEU A 269 -13.76 29.27 -1.00
N PRO A 270 -14.63 29.40 -2.00
CA PRO A 270 -15.76 30.34 -1.95
C PRO A 270 -16.72 30.06 -0.79
N GLU A 271 -17.04 28.80 -0.55
CA GLU A 271 -17.97 28.38 0.50
C GLU A 271 -17.37 28.57 1.90
N LEU A 272 -16.07 28.26 2.06
CA LEU A 272 -15.37 28.49 3.32
C LEU A 272 -15.27 30.00 3.62
N GLN A 273 -14.98 30.83 2.62
CA GLN A 273 -14.94 32.28 2.79
C GLN A 273 -16.31 32.88 3.11
N ALA A 274 -17.37 32.39 2.46
CA ALA A 274 -18.75 32.77 2.78
C ALA A 274 -19.13 32.42 4.24
N ALA A 275 -18.51 31.39 4.82
CA ALA A 275 -18.69 30.99 6.21
C ALA A 275 -17.75 31.72 7.20
N GLY A 276 -17.03 32.74 6.75
CA GLY A 276 -16.16 33.58 7.58
C GLY A 276 -14.73 33.07 7.75
N PHE A 277 -14.32 32.05 7.00
CA PHE A 277 -12.92 31.63 6.99
C PHE A 277 -12.07 32.54 6.10
N ARG A 278 -10.90 32.94 6.60
CA ARG A 278 -9.90 33.71 5.85
C ARG A 278 -8.68 32.83 5.56
N VAL A 279 -8.14 32.96 4.35
CA VAL A 279 -6.91 32.27 3.97
C VAL A 279 -5.75 32.83 4.78
N VAL A 280 -4.97 31.95 5.41
CA VAL A 280 -3.77 32.34 6.15
C VAL A 280 -2.49 31.87 5.48
N ARG A 281 -2.56 30.75 4.74
CA ARG A 281 -1.38 30.16 4.11
C ARG A 281 -1.78 29.19 3.01
N GLN A 282 -0.95 29.09 1.98
CA GLN A 282 -0.99 28.03 1.00
C GLN A 282 0.24 27.12 1.19
N VAL A 283 0.02 25.80 1.14
CA VAL A 283 1.05 24.76 1.21
C VAL A 283 0.94 23.95 -0.08
N GLU A 284 1.71 24.34 -1.09
CA GLU A 284 1.66 23.75 -2.43
C GLU A 284 0.21 23.77 -2.97
N ARG A 285 -0.43 22.61 -3.12
CA ARG A 285 -1.82 22.48 -3.60
C ARG A 285 -2.89 22.78 -2.54
N GLU A 286 -2.52 22.85 -1.27
CA GLU A 286 -3.46 22.95 -0.16
C GLU A 286 -3.58 24.37 0.37
N THR A 287 -4.80 24.78 0.72
CA THR A 287 -5.06 26.09 1.31
C THR A 287 -5.48 25.92 2.77
N ILE A 288 -4.81 26.63 3.67
CA ILE A 288 -5.12 26.70 5.10
C ILE A 288 -5.93 27.96 5.36
N LEU A 289 -7.07 27.80 6.02
CA LEU A 289 -7.93 28.89 6.44
C LEU A 289 -8.19 28.87 7.94
N VAL A 290 -8.45 30.05 8.49
CA VAL A 290 -8.83 30.25 9.88
C VAL A 290 -10.11 31.06 9.98
N ARG A 291 -10.85 30.87 11.06
CA ARG A 291 -11.98 31.71 11.46
C ARG A 291 -11.78 32.07 12.92
N ASP A 292 -12.22 33.26 13.32
CA ASP A 292 -12.08 33.74 14.70
C ASP A 292 -13.12 33.08 15.63
#